data_AF-A0A540WNM7-F1
#
_entry.id   AF-A0A540WNM7-F1
#
_cell.length_a   1.000
_cell.length_b   1.000
_cell.length_c   1.000
_cell.angle_alpha   90.00
_cell.angle_beta   90.00
_cell.angle_gamma   90.00
#
_symmetry.space_group_name_H-M   'P 1'
#
loop_
_entity.id
_entity.type
_entity.pdbx_description
1 polymer ?
#
loop_
_entity_poly.entity_id
_entity_poly.type
_entity_poly.pdbx_seq_one_letter_code
_entity_poly.pdbx_strand_id
1 'polypeptide(L)'
;MAKRGTVRAARKQLADVPQQLAALAQMRVPELAKKYQELYGEPTRSRNAPHLRKRLAFRIQELAEGGLSPRAVARIAELGDTLPESWRMRQAEVDKNPAGPLPAVPDDRDARLPPPGTVLTRVYRGTELRVTVREGSFEYEGKLHRSLSSIAKLVTGTAWNGFTFFGLKAGSSKAVKS
;
A
#
# COMPACT_ATOMS: atom_id res chain seq x y z
N MET A 1 50.03 12.76 8.25
CA MET A 1 49.01 13.73 8.72
C MET A 1 48.31 14.35 7.51
N ALA A 2 47.13 13.88 7.06
CA ALA A 2 46.41 14.50 5.91
C ALA A 2 44.96 14.01 5.65
N LYS A 3 44.22 13.49 6.65
CA LYS A 3 42.84 12.96 6.42
C LYS A 3 41.70 13.68 7.18
N ARG A 4 41.98 14.72 7.96
CA ARG A 4 40.97 15.42 8.78
C ARG A 4 40.17 16.51 8.02
N GLY A 5 40.66 16.98 6.87
CA GLY A 5 40.04 18.08 6.11
C GLY A 5 38.86 17.66 5.23
N THR A 6 38.92 16.48 4.61
CA THR A 6 37.92 15.99 3.65
C THR A 6 36.59 15.59 4.30
N VAL A 7 36.64 14.98 5.49
CA VAL A 7 35.42 14.61 6.25
C VAL A 7 34.64 15.84 6.73
N ARG A 8 35.35 16.92 7.08
CA ARG A 8 34.74 18.20 7.48
C ARG A 8 34.09 18.91 6.28
N ALA A 9 34.70 18.85 5.10
CA ALA A 9 34.12 19.40 3.87
C ALA A 9 32.89 18.62 3.40
N ALA A 10 32.90 17.28 3.47
CA ALA A 10 31.74 16.45 3.17
C ALA A 10 30.58 16.69 4.17
N ARG A 11 30.89 16.82 5.47
CA ARG A 11 29.91 17.25 6.49
C ARG A 11 29.37 18.65 6.24
N LYS A 12 30.20 19.59 5.75
CA LYS A 12 29.78 20.96 5.43
C LYS A 12 28.93 21.04 4.16
N GLN A 13 29.16 20.15 3.18
CA GLN A 13 28.30 20.00 2.00
C GLN A 13 26.93 19.38 2.37
N LEU A 14 26.87 18.54 3.41
CA LEU A 14 25.64 18.01 4.02
C LEU A 14 24.96 18.99 5.01
N ALA A 15 25.66 20.03 5.47
CA ALA A 15 25.17 20.93 6.51
C ALA A 15 24.15 21.96 6.01
N ASP A 16 24.12 22.28 4.72
CA ASP A 16 23.09 23.18 4.16
C ASP A 16 21.88 22.38 3.64
N VAL A 17 21.26 21.62 4.54
CA VAL A 17 19.99 20.92 4.29
C VAL A 17 18.96 21.88 3.67
N PRO A 18 18.76 23.12 4.17
CA PRO A 18 17.83 24.07 3.56
C PRO A 18 18.14 24.38 2.09
N GLN A 19 19.40 24.65 1.73
CA GLN A 19 19.78 24.92 0.34
C GLN A 19 19.55 23.71 -0.57
N GLN A 20 19.84 22.49 -0.09
CA GLN A 20 19.58 21.28 -0.86
C GLN A 20 18.09 21.02 -1.08
N LEU A 21 17.25 21.29 -0.07
CA LEU A 21 15.79 21.20 -0.18
C LEU A 21 15.24 22.24 -1.17
N ALA A 22 15.75 23.47 -1.13
CA ALA A 22 15.40 24.51 -2.09
C ALA A 22 15.76 24.10 -3.53
N ALA A 23 16.94 23.49 -3.73
CA ALA A 23 17.34 22.98 -5.03
C ALA A 23 16.41 21.84 -5.54
N LEU A 24 15.99 20.92 -4.67
CA LEU A 24 15.06 19.85 -5.02
C LEU A 24 13.69 20.38 -5.49
N ALA A 25 13.24 21.51 -4.94
CA ALA A 25 11.97 22.12 -5.33
C ALA A 25 11.97 22.60 -6.79
N GLN A 26 13.13 23.05 -7.30
CA GLN A 26 13.29 23.57 -8.65
C GLN A 26 13.63 22.49 -9.69
N MET A 27 14.14 21.33 -9.25
CA MET A 27 14.53 20.25 -10.16
C MET A 27 13.34 19.64 -10.91
N ARG A 28 13.60 19.28 -12.18
CA ARG A 28 12.66 18.55 -13.05
C ARG A 28 12.75 17.06 -12.79
N VAL A 29 11.71 16.30 -13.17
CA VAL A 29 11.63 14.84 -13.01
C VAL A 29 12.90 14.07 -13.42
N PRO A 30 13.54 14.33 -14.58
CA PRO A 30 14.77 13.61 -14.96
C PRO A 30 15.95 13.91 -14.02
N GLU A 31 16.06 15.13 -13.50
CA GLU A 31 17.11 15.52 -12.55
C GLU A 31 16.87 14.88 -11.19
N LEU A 32 15.61 14.84 -10.74
CA LEU A 32 15.22 14.13 -9.52
C LEU A 32 15.53 12.63 -9.62
N ALA A 33 15.33 12.01 -10.79
CA ALA A 33 15.65 10.61 -11.01
C ALA A 33 17.18 10.34 -10.96
N LYS A 34 17.99 11.22 -11.56
CA LYS A 34 19.46 11.14 -11.45
C LYS A 34 19.92 11.28 -10.00
N LYS A 35 19.43 12.30 -9.29
CA LYS A 35 19.76 12.53 -7.89
C LYS A 35 19.28 11.40 -6.97
N TYR A 36 18.18 10.74 -7.32
CA TYR A 36 17.71 9.54 -6.65
C TYR A 36 18.69 8.38 -6.81
N GLN A 37 19.16 8.14 -8.03
CA GLN A 37 20.18 7.11 -8.29
C GLN A 37 21.49 7.40 -7.57
N GLU A 38 21.92 8.67 -7.48
CA GLU A 38 23.12 9.07 -6.72
C GLU A 38 22.99 8.78 -5.22
N LEU A 39 21.83 9.11 -4.61
CA LEU A 39 21.64 8.97 -3.15
C LEU A 39 21.24 7.56 -2.69
N TYR A 40 20.57 6.79 -3.55
CA TYR A 40 20.07 5.45 -3.23
C TYR A 40 20.79 4.31 -3.97
N GLY A 41 21.62 4.61 -4.98
CA GLY A 41 22.32 3.61 -5.78
C GLY A 41 21.47 2.88 -6.83
N GLU A 42 20.16 3.13 -6.85
CA GLU A 42 19.20 2.42 -7.71
C GLU A 42 18.38 3.40 -8.57
N PRO A 43 18.03 3.03 -9.82
CA PRO A 43 17.17 3.86 -10.64
C PRO A 43 15.72 3.82 -10.14
N THR A 44 15.04 4.98 -10.14
CA THR A 44 13.61 5.04 -9.83
C THR A 44 12.76 4.73 -11.05
N ARG A 45 11.72 3.89 -10.88
CA ARG A 45 10.67 3.68 -11.89
C ARG A 45 9.58 4.76 -11.85
N SER A 46 9.51 5.53 -10.76
CA SER A 46 8.48 6.55 -10.56
C SER A 46 8.82 7.84 -11.29
N ARG A 47 7.83 8.40 -11.99
CA ARG A 47 7.92 9.73 -12.64
C ARG A 47 7.19 10.83 -11.84
N ASN A 48 6.71 10.50 -10.65
CA ASN A 48 5.95 11.42 -9.81
C ASN A 48 6.91 12.40 -9.08
N ALA A 49 6.99 13.63 -9.57
CA ALA A 49 7.91 14.65 -9.03
C ALA A 49 7.67 14.95 -7.54
N PRO A 50 6.42 15.18 -7.07
CA PRO A 50 6.14 15.37 -5.64
C PRO A 50 6.65 14.22 -4.76
N HIS A 51 6.47 12.97 -5.18
CA HIS A 51 6.95 11.81 -4.45
C HIS A 51 8.48 11.75 -4.40
N LEU A 52 9.16 11.97 -5.53
CA LEU A 52 10.62 11.97 -5.60
C LEU A 52 11.22 13.07 -4.72
N ARG A 53 10.64 14.28 -4.74
CA ARG A 53 11.10 15.40 -3.88
C ARG A 53 11.00 15.05 -2.40
N LYS A 54 9.86 14.51 -1.94
CA LYS A 54 9.69 14.10 -0.54
C LYS A 54 10.72 13.04 -0.13
N ARG A 55 10.94 12.04 -0.99
CA ARG A 55 11.87 10.93 -0.72
C ARG A 55 13.32 11.38 -0.68
N LEU A 56 13.73 12.24 -1.62
CA LEU A 56 15.06 12.85 -1.65
C LEU A 56 15.29 13.79 -0.46
N ALA A 57 14.29 14.60 -0.11
CA ALA A 57 14.35 15.48 1.06
C ALA A 57 14.59 14.69 2.34
N PHE A 58 13.82 13.62 2.54
CA PHE A 58 14.00 12.72 3.68
C PHE A 58 15.40 12.11 3.70
N ARG A 59 15.92 11.63 2.56
CA ARG A 59 17.27 11.06 2.48
C ARG A 59 18.36 12.06 2.84
N ILE A 60 18.23 13.30 2.36
CA ILE A 60 19.17 14.37 2.65
C ILE A 60 19.17 14.71 4.14
N GLN A 61 17.98 14.79 4.76
CA GLN A 61 17.83 14.99 6.20
C GLN A 61 18.47 13.83 6.98
N GLU A 62 18.20 12.59 6.60
CA GLU A 62 18.75 11.39 7.24
C GLU A 62 20.29 11.36 7.17
N LEU A 63 20.88 11.76 6.04
CA LEU A 63 22.34 11.82 5.88
C LEU A 63 22.98 12.96 6.70
N ALA A 64 22.25 14.04 6.96
CA ALA A 64 22.75 15.20 7.70
C ALA A 64 22.59 15.04 9.21
N GLU A 65 21.43 14.58 9.66
CA GLU A 65 21.07 14.45 11.08
C GLU A 65 21.41 13.07 11.66
N GLY A 66 21.67 12.09 10.79
CA GLY A 66 21.69 10.68 11.15
C GLY A 66 20.28 10.11 11.18
N GLY A 67 20.13 8.82 10.89
CA GLY A 67 18.85 8.13 11.00
C GLY A 67 18.31 8.13 12.44
N LEU A 68 17.15 7.50 12.64
CA LEU A 68 16.55 7.35 13.98
C LEU A 68 17.59 6.79 14.96
N SER A 69 17.92 7.54 16.01
CA SER A 69 18.87 7.08 17.01
C SER A 69 18.39 5.77 17.64
N PRO A 70 19.29 4.88 18.11
CA PRO A 70 18.88 3.63 18.76
C PRO A 70 17.91 3.86 19.94
N ARG A 71 18.07 4.99 20.64
CA ARG A 71 17.15 5.43 21.69
C ARG A 71 15.78 5.84 21.15
N ALA A 72 15.73 6.54 20.02
CA ALA A 72 14.47 6.91 19.38
C ALA A 72 13.73 5.66 18.87
N VAL A 73 14.43 4.69 18.29
CA VAL A 73 13.84 3.41 17.86
C VAL A 73 13.31 2.62 19.06
N ALA A 74 14.11 2.49 20.13
CA ALA A 74 13.68 1.82 21.36
C ALA A 74 12.43 2.50 21.96
N ARG A 75 12.41 3.85 21.98
CA ARG A 75 11.26 4.60 22.47
C ARG A 75 10.02 4.43 21.59
N ILE A 76 10.18 4.36 20.27
CA ILE A 76 9.08 4.07 19.34
C ILE A 76 8.54 2.66 19.59
N ALA A 77 9.41 1.68 19.87
CA ALA A 77 8.98 0.31 20.20
C ALA A 77 8.20 0.26 21.52
N GLU A 78 8.73 0.86 22.59
CA GLU A 78 8.03 0.98 23.88
C GLU A 78 6.64 1.65 23.74
N LEU A 79 6.57 2.73 22.95
CA LEU A 79 5.31 3.43 22.70
C LEU A 79 4.37 2.62 21.80
N GLY A 80 4.91 1.84 20.86
CA GLY A 80 4.17 0.93 19.99
C GLY A 80 3.31 -0.07 20.77
N ASP A 81 3.86 -0.62 21.85
CA ASP A 81 3.15 -1.60 22.69
C ASP A 81 1.99 -0.97 23.48
N THR A 82 2.12 0.32 23.82
CA THR A 82 1.11 1.08 24.58
C THR A 82 0.06 1.76 23.71
N LEU A 83 0.23 1.74 22.38
CA LEU A 83 -0.73 2.34 21.46
C LEU A 83 -2.00 1.47 21.28
N PRO A 84 -3.16 2.10 21.01
CA PRO A 84 -4.38 1.39 20.65
C PRO A 84 -4.14 0.43 19.48
N GLU A 85 -4.84 -0.69 19.46
CA GLU A 85 -4.67 -1.75 18.47
C GLU A 85 -4.88 -1.27 17.01
N SER A 86 -5.66 -0.21 16.81
CA SER A 86 -5.85 0.46 15.52
C SER A 86 -4.63 1.25 15.03
N TRP A 87 -3.73 1.65 15.93
CA TRP A 87 -2.47 2.37 15.65
C TRP A 87 -1.25 1.45 15.73
N ARG A 88 -1.39 0.25 16.32
CA ARG A 88 -0.48 -0.87 16.08
C ARG A 88 -0.63 -1.33 14.63
N MET A 89 -0.12 -0.54 13.68
CA MET A 89 0.04 -1.02 12.32
C MET A 89 0.75 -2.36 12.38
N ARG A 90 0.06 -3.41 11.92
CA ARG A 90 0.52 -4.78 11.79
C ARG A 90 1.97 -4.80 11.28
N GLN A 91 2.93 -4.87 12.19
CA GLN A 91 4.30 -5.32 11.93
C GLN A 91 4.33 -6.86 11.79
N ALA A 92 3.21 -7.48 11.39
CA ALA A 92 3.21 -8.89 11.04
C ALA A 92 3.72 -9.01 9.60
N GLU A 93 4.96 -9.46 9.54
CA GLU A 93 5.49 -10.41 8.56
C GLU A 93 5.82 -9.84 7.17
N VAL A 94 7.00 -9.24 7.11
CA VAL A 94 7.88 -9.38 5.94
C VAL A 94 8.58 -10.76 6.02
N ASP A 95 7.81 -11.83 6.17
CA ASP A 95 8.27 -13.19 5.87
C ASP A 95 7.50 -13.65 4.64
N LYS A 96 8.11 -13.38 3.49
CA LYS A 96 7.68 -13.91 2.21
C LYS A 96 8.00 -15.40 2.19
N ASN A 97 7.06 -16.23 2.64
CA ASN A 97 7.02 -17.64 2.26
C ASN A 97 5.55 -18.12 2.19
N PRO A 98 4.93 -18.21 1.00
CA PRO A 98 3.56 -18.72 0.88
C PRO A 98 3.61 -20.23 0.64
N ALA A 99 3.82 -21.02 1.69
CA ALA A 99 3.78 -22.48 1.59
C ALA A 99 3.26 -23.16 2.87
N GLY A 100 2.22 -22.58 3.49
CA GLY A 100 1.48 -23.21 4.57
C GLY A 100 -0.03 -23.12 4.30
N PRO A 101 -0.83 -24.19 4.50
CA PRO A 101 -2.27 -24.09 4.47
C PRO A 101 -2.72 -23.10 5.57
N LEU A 102 -3.33 -21.99 5.16
CA LEU A 102 -3.90 -21.01 6.08
C LEU A 102 -5.05 -21.68 6.88
N PRO A 103 -5.12 -21.48 8.21
CA PRO A 103 -6.28 -21.90 8.99
C PRO A 103 -7.53 -21.16 8.49
N ALA A 104 -8.63 -21.89 8.36
CA ALA A 104 -9.92 -21.33 7.97
C ALA A 104 -10.33 -20.21 8.95
N VAL A 105 -10.42 -18.99 8.44
CA VAL A 105 -10.96 -17.84 9.18
C VAL A 105 -12.44 -18.09 9.50
N PRO A 106 -12.91 -17.85 10.74
CA PRO A 106 -14.33 -17.86 11.06
C PRO A 106 -15.09 -16.82 10.24
N ASP A 107 -16.33 -17.16 9.89
CA ASP A 107 -17.22 -16.45 8.97
C ASP A 107 -17.74 -15.13 9.58
N ASP A 108 -16.87 -14.11 9.70
CA ASP A 108 -17.28 -12.72 9.95
C ASP A 108 -17.91 -12.17 8.65
N ARG A 109 -19.14 -12.60 8.37
CA ARG A 109 -19.88 -12.17 7.19
C ARG A 109 -20.12 -10.67 7.29
N ASP A 110 -19.49 -9.92 6.39
CA ASP A 110 -19.71 -8.47 6.26
C ASP A 110 -21.22 -8.20 6.14
N ALA A 111 -21.76 -7.39 7.06
CA ALA A 111 -23.19 -7.11 7.21
C ALA A 111 -23.87 -6.59 5.93
N ARG A 112 -23.09 -6.19 4.93
CA ARG A 112 -23.55 -5.72 3.61
C ARG A 112 -23.83 -6.86 2.62
N LEU A 113 -23.45 -8.10 2.95
CA LEU A 113 -23.67 -9.25 2.08
C LEU A 113 -25.11 -9.78 2.26
N PRO A 114 -25.84 -10.02 1.17
CA PRO A 114 -27.15 -10.66 1.25
C PRO A 114 -27.01 -12.12 1.72
N PRO A 115 -28.12 -12.77 2.14
CA PRO A 115 -28.10 -14.16 2.57
C PRO A 115 -27.47 -15.09 1.53
N PRO A 116 -26.81 -16.18 1.96
CA PRO A 116 -26.24 -17.16 1.06
C PRO A 116 -27.37 -17.76 0.22
N GLY A 117 -27.11 -18.03 -1.05
CA GLY A 117 -28.10 -18.37 -2.07
C GLY A 117 -28.57 -17.17 -2.91
N THR A 118 -28.22 -15.94 -2.55
CA THR A 118 -28.57 -14.76 -3.35
C THR A 118 -27.72 -14.68 -4.62
N VAL A 119 -28.37 -14.50 -5.77
CA VAL A 119 -27.70 -14.24 -7.04
C VAL A 119 -27.56 -12.73 -7.25
N LEU A 120 -26.32 -12.26 -7.36
CA LEU A 120 -25.96 -10.89 -7.72
C LEU A 120 -25.79 -10.82 -9.23
N THR A 121 -26.58 -9.96 -9.86
CA THR A 121 -26.51 -9.75 -11.31
C THR A 121 -25.97 -8.36 -11.62
N ARG A 122 -24.96 -8.28 -12.50
CA ARG A 122 -24.37 -7.02 -12.95
C ARG A 122 -24.06 -7.05 -14.44
N VAL A 123 -24.54 -6.07 -15.20
CA VAL A 123 -24.13 -5.88 -16.60
C VAL A 123 -22.85 -5.06 -16.66
N TYR A 124 -21.81 -5.60 -17.31
CA TYR A 124 -20.55 -4.92 -17.56
C TYR A 124 -20.11 -5.15 -19.00
N ARG A 125 -19.90 -4.07 -19.77
CA ARG A 125 -19.52 -4.11 -21.20
C ARG A 125 -20.41 -5.01 -22.07
N GLY A 126 -21.70 -5.11 -21.73
CA GLY A 126 -22.66 -5.95 -22.45
C GLY A 126 -22.69 -7.42 -21.99
N THR A 127 -21.79 -7.83 -21.08
CA THR A 127 -21.81 -9.15 -20.45
C THR A 127 -22.57 -9.09 -19.13
N GLU A 128 -23.55 -9.98 -18.95
CA GLU A 128 -24.26 -10.15 -17.68
C GLU A 128 -23.45 -11.07 -16.76
N LEU A 129 -23.00 -10.53 -15.63
CA LEU A 129 -22.27 -11.23 -14.60
C LEU A 129 -23.24 -11.73 -13.55
N ARG A 130 -23.35 -13.05 -13.41
CA ARG A 130 -24.16 -13.71 -12.38
C ARG A 130 -23.25 -14.33 -11.33
N VAL A 131 -23.34 -13.83 -10.11
CA VAL A 131 -22.54 -14.29 -8.98
C VAL A 131 -23.46 -14.81 -7.88
N THR A 132 -23.32 -16.07 -7.50
CA THR A 132 -24.07 -16.67 -6.40
C THR A 132 -23.29 -16.52 -5.12
N VAL A 133 -23.90 -15.91 -4.09
CA VAL A 133 -23.31 -15.83 -2.75
C VAL A 133 -23.43 -17.19 -2.07
N ARG A 134 -22.32 -17.76 -1.59
CA ARG A 134 -22.27 -18.98 -0.76
C ARG A 134 -21.83 -18.61 0.66
N GLU A 135 -21.88 -19.56 1.58
CA GLU A 135 -21.31 -19.40 2.92
C GLU A 135 -19.79 -19.20 2.79
N GLY A 136 -19.29 -18.03 3.22
CA GLY A 136 -17.88 -17.63 3.10
C GLY A 136 -17.29 -17.45 1.69
N SER A 137 -18.02 -17.69 0.60
CA SER A 137 -17.48 -17.67 -0.77
C SER A 137 -18.47 -17.18 -1.83
N PHE A 138 -17.98 -16.93 -3.05
CA PHE A 138 -18.78 -16.43 -4.17
C PHE A 138 -18.57 -17.31 -5.39
N GLU A 139 -19.64 -17.78 -6.01
CA GLU A 139 -19.59 -18.63 -7.20
C GLU A 139 -19.88 -17.80 -8.45
N TYR A 140 -19.00 -17.86 -9.45
CA TYR A 140 -19.14 -17.18 -10.73
C TYR A 140 -18.82 -18.18 -11.86
N GLU A 141 -19.74 -18.38 -12.81
CA GLU A 141 -19.60 -19.36 -13.91
C GLU A 141 -19.18 -20.76 -13.43
N GLY A 142 -19.71 -21.21 -12.29
CA GLY A 142 -19.38 -22.52 -11.69
C GLY A 142 -18.02 -22.57 -10.97
N LYS A 143 -17.30 -21.46 -10.85
CA LYS A 143 -16.03 -21.36 -10.12
C LYS A 143 -16.22 -20.63 -8.79
N LEU A 144 -15.68 -21.22 -7.72
CA LEU A 144 -15.67 -20.62 -6.39
C LEU A 144 -14.54 -19.60 -6.27
N HIS A 145 -14.87 -18.42 -5.75
CA HIS A 145 -13.98 -17.31 -5.51
C HIS A 145 -14.09 -16.83 -4.07
N ARG A 146 -12.95 -16.45 -3.49
CA ARG A 146 -12.86 -15.96 -2.10
C ARG A 146 -13.46 -14.57 -1.87
N SER A 147 -13.70 -13.77 -2.92
CA SER A 147 -14.25 -12.41 -2.77
C SER A 147 -14.84 -11.85 -4.07
N LEU A 148 -15.81 -10.95 -3.93
CA LEU A 148 -16.40 -10.18 -5.04
C LEU A 148 -15.37 -9.35 -5.80
N SER A 149 -14.38 -8.79 -5.10
CA SER A 149 -13.28 -8.05 -5.73
C SER A 149 -12.41 -8.94 -6.62
N SER A 150 -12.28 -10.24 -6.30
CA SER A 150 -11.60 -11.20 -7.16
C SER A 150 -12.35 -11.41 -8.47
N ILE A 151 -13.68 -11.53 -8.41
CA ILE A 151 -14.54 -11.68 -9.59
C ILE A 151 -14.50 -10.40 -10.42
N ALA A 152 -14.65 -9.23 -9.79
CA ALA A 152 -14.59 -7.94 -10.47
C ALA A 152 -13.23 -7.75 -11.18
N LYS A 153 -12.12 -8.15 -10.56
CA LYS A 153 -10.79 -8.10 -11.20
C LYS A 153 -10.67 -9.07 -12.37
N LEU A 154 -11.20 -10.28 -12.23
CA LEU A 154 -11.18 -11.29 -13.29
C LEU A 154 -11.91 -10.79 -14.55
N VAL A 155 -13.06 -10.11 -14.35
CA VAL A 155 -13.89 -9.61 -15.45
C VAL A 155 -13.37 -8.28 -16.02
N THR A 156 -13.01 -7.32 -15.16
CA THR A 156 -12.65 -5.96 -15.59
C THR A 156 -11.15 -5.81 -15.91
N GLY A 157 -10.32 -6.79 -15.55
CA GLY A 157 -8.86 -6.74 -15.66
C GLY A 157 -8.18 -5.79 -14.66
N THR A 158 -8.94 -4.96 -13.95
CA THR A 158 -8.45 -3.94 -13.00
C THR A 158 -8.97 -4.27 -11.61
N ALA A 159 -8.26 -3.87 -10.55
CA ALA A 159 -8.79 -4.03 -9.19
C ALA A 159 -9.93 -3.03 -8.94
N TRP A 160 -11.13 -3.54 -8.71
CA TRP A 160 -12.31 -2.76 -8.30
C TRP A 160 -12.76 -3.17 -6.89
N ASN A 161 -13.40 -2.25 -6.16
CA ASN A 161 -14.10 -2.61 -4.93
C ASN A 161 -15.35 -3.43 -5.29
N GLY A 162 -15.30 -4.74 -5.02
CA GLY A 162 -16.34 -5.69 -5.40
C GLY A 162 -17.74 -5.32 -4.89
N PHE A 163 -17.87 -4.83 -3.66
CA PHE A 163 -19.17 -4.42 -3.12
C PHE A 163 -19.80 -3.30 -3.96
N THR A 164 -19.02 -2.27 -4.29
CA THR A 164 -19.49 -1.17 -5.12
C THR A 164 -19.78 -1.59 -6.56
N PHE A 165 -18.99 -2.53 -7.09
CA PHE A 165 -19.17 -3.06 -8.44
C PHE A 165 -20.50 -3.82 -8.60
N PHE A 166 -20.87 -4.61 -7.59
CA PHE A 166 -22.15 -5.32 -7.54
C PHE A 166 -23.29 -4.50 -6.91
N GLY A 167 -23.08 -3.22 -6.61
CA GLY A 167 -24.13 -2.33 -6.09
C GLY A 167 -24.54 -2.61 -4.64
N LEU A 168 -23.72 -3.34 -3.87
CA LEU A 168 -23.93 -3.63 -2.46
C LEU A 168 -23.56 -2.41 -1.61
N LYS A 169 -24.44 -1.40 -1.59
CA LYS A 169 -24.43 -0.35 -0.56
C LYS A 169 -25.17 -0.85 0.68
N ALA A 170 -24.74 -0.40 1.86
CA ALA A 170 -25.46 -0.66 3.11
C ALA A 170 -26.91 -0.19 2.94
N GLY A 171 -27.86 -1.13 2.88
CA GLY A 171 -29.29 -0.86 2.79
C GLY A 171 -29.95 -0.94 1.40
N SER A 172 -29.27 -1.40 0.32
CA SER A 172 -29.93 -1.56 -0.98
C SER A 172 -29.56 -2.86 -1.70
N SER A 173 -30.21 -3.96 -1.34
CA SER A 173 -30.19 -5.17 -2.17
C SER A 173 -31.36 -5.14 -3.16
N LYS A 174 -31.09 -4.86 -4.44
CA LYS A 174 -31.92 -5.39 -5.54
C LYS A 174 -31.50 -6.85 -5.74
N ALA A 175 -31.95 -7.71 -4.84
CA ALA A 175 -31.89 -9.15 -5.01
C ALA A 175 -33.12 -9.58 -5.82
N VAL A 176 -32.91 -10.12 -7.02
CA VAL A 176 -33.98 -10.83 -7.72
C VAL A 176 -34.04 -12.21 -7.08
N LYS A 177 -35.11 -12.46 -6.30
CA LYS A 177 -35.46 -13.81 -5.88
C LYS A 177 -35.94 -14.56 -7.12
N SER A 178 -35.25 -15.64 -7.47
CA SER A 178 -35.78 -16.70 -8.31
C SER A 178 -36.59 -17.67 -7.47
#